data_AF-A0A354ZI86-F1
#
_entry.id   AF-A0A354ZI86-F1
#
_cell.length_a   1.000
_cell.length_b   1.000
_cell.length_c   1.000
_cell.angle_alpha   90.00
_cell.angle_beta   90.00
_cell.angle_gamma   90.00
#
_symmetry.space_group_name_H-M   'P 1'
#
loop_
_entity.id
_entity.type
_entity.pdbx_description
1 polymer ?
#
loop_
_entity_poly.entity_id
_entity_poly.type
_entity_poly.pdbx_seq_one_letter_code
_entity_poly.pdbx_strand_id
1 'polypeptide(L)' 'MREMELDRSELLREEVARTRLNCGLEVAALHKRGYAKKYAVLATRYGSADTRFRIRGTADPVS' A
#
# COMPACT_ATOMS: atom_id res chain seq x y z
N MET A 1 6.88 -5.27 -18.39
CA MET A 1 7.17 -5.26 -16.95
C MET A 1 6.84 -3.87 -16.44
N ARG A 2 6.00 -3.73 -15.41
CA ARG A 2 5.80 -2.41 -14.79
C ARG A 2 7.07 -2.00 -14.05
N GLU A 3 7.33 -0.71 -14.05
CA GLU A 3 8.48 -0.11 -13.38
C GLU A 3 8.40 -0.42 -11.88
N MET A 4 9.46 -1.03 -11.38
CA MET A 4 9.63 -1.32 -9.96
C MET A 4 10.56 -0.24 -9.43
N GLU A 5 10.07 0.53 -8.47
CA GLU A 5 10.86 1.57 -7.82
C GLU A 5 11.60 0.94 -6.63
N LEU A 6 12.88 1.29 -6.48
CA LEU A 6 13.72 0.78 -5.41
C LEU A 6 14.20 1.93 -4.55
N ASP A 7 13.75 1.95 -3.30
CA ASP A 7 14.24 2.90 -2.30
C ASP A 7 15.34 2.29 -1.46
N ARG A 8 16.31 3.13 -1.10
CA ARG A 8 17.37 2.80 -0.16
C ARG A 8 17.43 3.84 0.94
N SER A 9 17.52 3.37 2.18
CA SER A 9 17.83 4.21 3.34
C SER A 9 19.20 3.83 3.88
N GLU A 10 20.16 4.74 3.80
CA GLU A 10 21.51 4.53 4.34
C GLU A 10 21.50 4.45 5.87
N LEU A 11 20.70 5.30 6.52
CA LEU A 11 20.56 5.34 7.98
C LEU A 11 20.01 4.03 8.53
N LEU A 12 18.95 3.49 7.90
CA LEU A 12 18.31 2.25 8.33
C LEU A 12 19.00 1.00 7.76
N ARG A 13 19.85 1.18 6.74
CA ARG A 13 20.46 0.10 5.95
C ARG A 13 19.41 -0.85 5.37
N GLU A 14 18.33 -0.27 4.84
CA GLU A 14 17.16 -0.97 4.36
C GLU A 14 16.86 -0.64 2.89
N GLU A 15 16.31 -1.62 2.18
CA GLU A 15 15.89 -1.51 0.79
C GLU A 15 14.42 -1.93 0.64
N VAL A 16 13.61 -1.05 0.03
CA VAL A 16 12.18 -1.28 -0.20
C VAL A 16 11.90 -1.26 -1.69
N ALA A 17 11.35 -2.36 -2.19
CA ALA A 17 10.82 -2.44 -3.55
C ALA A 17 9.35 -2.03 -3.55
N ARG A 18 8.97 -1.08 -4.40
CA ARG A 18 7.60 -0.57 -4.56
C ARG A 18 7.08 -0.85 -5.97
N THR A 19 5.82 -1.27 -6.06
CA THR A 19 5.15 -1.44 -7.36
C THR A 19 3.63 -1.32 -7.23
N ARG A 20 2.96 -1.09 -8.36
CA ARG A 20 1.50 -1.12 -8.47
C ARG A 20 1.05 -2.24 -9.40
N LEU A 21 0.28 -3.17 -8.87
CA LEU A 21 -0.24 -4.33 -9.60
C LEU A 21 -1.32 -3.95 -10.61
N ASN A 22 -1.61 -4.84 -11.57
CA ASN A 22 -2.62 -4.61 -12.62
C ASN A 22 -4.03 -4.34 -12.06
N CYS A 23 -4.36 -4.94 -10.92
CA CYS A 23 -5.61 -4.70 -10.19
C CYS A 23 -5.64 -3.34 -9.45
N GLY A 24 -4.58 -2.55 -9.51
CA GLY A 24 -4.49 -1.24 -8.86
C GLY A 24 -3.95 -1.26 -7.43
N LEU A 25 -3.70 -2.44 -6.84
CA LEU A 25 -3.09 -2.57 -5.51
C LEU A 25 -1.65 -2.06 -5.49
N GLU A 26 -1.33 -1.21 -4.52
CA GLU A 26 0.03 -0.77 -4.21
C GLU A 26 0.69 -1.76 -3.26
N VAL A 27 1.92 -2.17 -3.59
CA VAL A 27 2.67 -3.17 -2.84
C VAL A 27 4.06 -2.62 -2.55
N ALA A 28 4.49 -2.77 -1.30
CA ALA A 28 5.84 -2.50 -0.86
C ALA A 28 6.43 -3.75 -0.18
N ALA A 29 7.65 -4.12 -0.57
CA ALA A 29 8.37 -5.25 0.01
C ALA A 29 9.70 -4.77 0.57
N LEU A 30 9.84 -4.90 1.90
CA LEU A 30 11.10 -4.62 2.61
C LEU A 30 11.96 -5.89 2.64
N HIS A 31 13.13 -5.85 2.01
CA HIS A 31 14.03 -7.00 2.00
C HIS A 31 14.89 -7.04 3.27
N LYS A 32 14.45 -7.81 4.27
CA LYS A 32 15.23 -8.07 5.49
C LYS A 32 15.88 -9.46 5.48
N ARG A 33 17.20 -9.52 5.34
CA ARG A 33 17.97 -10.78 5.43
C ARG A 33 18.25 -11.13 6.90
N GLY A 34 18.21 -12.42 7.24
CA GLY A 34 18.56 -12.92 8.58
C GLY A 34 17.45 -12.87 9.64
N TYR A 35 16.23 -12.48 9.26
CA TYR A 35 15.08 -12.42 10.18
C TYR A 35 14.36 -13.77 10.21
N ALA A 36 14.08 -14.28 11.41
CA ALA A 36 13.42 -15.58 11.61
C ALA A 36 11.92 -15.57 11.27
N LYS A 37 11.29 -14.39 11.23
CA LYS A 37 9.85 -14.22 10.98
C LYS A 37 9.61 -13.32 9.78
N LYS A 38 8.56 -13.63 9.03
CA LYS A 38 8.05 -12.83 7.93
C LYS A 38 6.68 -12.28 8.33
N TYR A 39 6.43 -11.03 7.97
CA TYR A 39 5.17 -10.35 8.24
C TYR A 39 4.64 -9.74 6.94
N ALA A 40 3.33 -9.74 6.80
CA ALA A 40 2.63 -9.06 5.72
C ALA A 40 1.38 -8.40 6.31
N VAL A 41 1.06 -7.22 5.80
CA VAL A 41 -0.14 -6.48 6.18
C VAL A 41 -0.86 -6.09 4.90
N LEU A 42 -2.15 -6.39 4.84
CA LEU A 42 -3.05 -5.88 3.82
C LEU A 42 -3.97 -4.86 4.50
N ALA A 43 -3.95 -3.64 4.00
CA ALA A 43 -4.78 -2.55 4.50
C ALA A 43 -5.64 -1.99 3.37
N THR A 44 -6.77 -1.41 3.75
CA THR A 44 -7.67 -0.68 2.85
C THR A 44 -7.85 0.75 3.37
N ARG A 45 -8.13 1.70 2.46
CA ARG A 45 -8.58 3.05 2.83
C ARG A 45 -10.09 3.02 3.14
N TYR A 46 -10.43 2.33 4.22
CA TYR A 46 -11.81 2.22 4.73
C TYR A 46 -11.75 1.87 6.21
N GLY A 47 -12.50 2.61 7.03
CA GLY A 47 -12.57 2.42 8.47
C GLY A 47 -13.96 2.69 9.03
N SER A 48 -14.08 2.62 10.35
CA SER A 48 -15.37 2.75 11.06
C SER A 48 -16.08 4.09 10.84
N ALA A 49 -15.34 5.14 10.52
CA ALA A 49 -15.91 6.47 10.24
C ALA A 49 -16.53 6.57 8.83
N ASP A 50 -16.16 5.68 7.90
CA ASP A 50 -16.58 5.72 6.50
C ASP A 50 -17.97 5.08 6.33
N THR A 51 -18.99 5.62 7.00
CA THR A 51 -20.35 5.05 7.01
C THR A 51 -21.24 5.51 5.85
N ARG A 52 -20.83 6.55 5.13
CA ARG A 52 -21.55 7.12 3.98
C ARG A 52 -20.56 7.58 2.92
N PHE A 53 -20.91 7.37 1.66
CA PHE A 53 -20.06 7.72 0.52
C PHE A 53 -20.81 8.64 -0.43
N ARG A 54 -20.08 9.42 -1.23
CA ARG A 54 -20.68 10.29 -2.25
C ARG A 54 -19.98 10.02 -3.57
N ILE A 55 -20.77 9.86 -4.64
CA ILE A 55 -20.22 9.81 -5.98
C ILE A 55 -19.68 11.18 -6.32
N ARG A 56 -18.46 11.25 -6.86
CA ARG A 56 -17.86 12.52 -7.26
C ARG A 56 -18.78 13.23 -8.26
N GLY A 57 -19.36 14.35 -7.84
CA GLY A 57 -20.26 15.18 -8.66
C GLY A 57 -21.74 15.15 -8.24
N THR A 58 -22.14 14.29 -7.30
CA THR A 58 -23.51 14.27 -6.75
C THR A 58 -23.57 15.02 -5.42
N ALA A 59 -24.68 15.68 -5.09
CA ALA A 59 -24.81 16.38 -3.80
C ALA A 59 -25.05 15.39 -2.64
N ASP A 60 -25.92 14.41 -2.89
CA ASP A 60 -26.36 13.49 -1.85
C ASP A 60 -25.43 12.28 -1.70
N PRO A 61 -25.21 11.80 -0.46
CA PRO A 61 -24.51 10.55 -0.22
C PRO A 61 -25.35 9.36 -0.69
N VAL A 62 -24.67 8.33 -1.18
CA VAL A 62 -25.24 7.01 -1.46
C VAL A 62 -25.12 6.17 -0.20
N SER A 63 -26.23 5.54 0.19
CA SER A 63 -26.32 4.53 1.26
C SER A 63 -26.00 3.14 0.73
#